data_AF-A0A2N0R034-F1
#
_entry.id   AF-A0A2N0R034-F1
#
_cell.length_a   1.000
_cell.length_b   1.000
_cell.length_c   1.000
_cell.angle_alpha   90.00
_cell.angle_beta   90.00
_cell.angle_gamma   90.00
#
_symmetry.space_group_name_H-M   'P 1'
#
loop_
_entity.id
_entity.type
_entity.pdbx_description
1 polymer ?
#
loop_
_entity_poly.entity_id
_entity_poly.type
_entity_poly.pdbx_seq_one_letter_code
_entity_poly.pdbx_strand_id
1 'polypeptide(L)'
;MLIIKNSFEFLFKEISDLNCYEIKKEEFLKFFQEKTYCILSEDTDNLTFIDVIKGLFPLDITKFLIDIKINKDHRMALSVSFLEYVYDETFKIWEDRCEVEIKKEKAFRINRAKKMSTKSYDPEYRDRKRFD
;
A
#
# COMPACT_ATOMS: atom_id res chain seq x y z
N MET A 1 -5.60 8.13 -12.94
CA MET A 1 -6.33 9.31 -12.40
C MET A 1 -7.72 9.01 -11.84
N LEU A 2 -8.53 8.14 -12.46
CA LEU A 2 -9.92 7.89 -12.02
C LEU A 2 -10.02 7.31 -10.61
N ILE A 3 -9.12 6.40 -10.23
CA ILE A 3 -9.12 5.79 -8.89
C ILE A 3 -8.89 6.84 -7.80
N ILE A 4 -7.87 7.71 -7.95
CA ILE A 4 -7.62 8.80 -7.00
C ILE A 4 -8.84 9.71 -6.86
N LYS A 5 -9.41 10.13 -8.00
CA LYS A 5 -10.60 10.99 -8.01
C LYS A 5 -11.77 10.32 -7.28
N ASN A 6 -12.04 9.05 -7.58
CA ASN A 6 -13.12 8.30 -6.96
C ASN A 6 -12.89 8.08 -5.47
N SER A 7 -11.65 7.82 -5.05
CA SER A 7 -11.28 7.70 -3.63
C SER A 7 -11.51 9.01 -2.88
N PHE A 8 -11.23 10.15 -3.50
CA PHE A 8 -11.52 11.46 -2.92
C PHE A 8 -13.00 11.77 -2.81
N GLU A 9 -13.75 11.52 -3.88
CA GLU A 9 -15.20 11.72 -3.88
C GLU A 9 -15.89 10.83 -2.83
N PHE A 10 -15.43 9.58 -2.69
CA PHE A 10 -15.88 8.67 -1.65
C PHE A 10 -15.57 9.21 -0.25
N LEU A 11 -14.31 9.57 0.04
CA LEU A 11 -13.92 10.06 1.36
C LEU A 11 -14.65 11.36 1.75
N PHE A 12 -14.80 12.29 0.81
CA PHE A 12 -15.54 13.53 1.05
C PHE A 12 -17.01 13.25 1.40
N LYS A 13 -17.64 12.31 0.69
CA LYS A 13 -19.02 11.89 0.96
C LYS A 13 -19.14 11.26 2.35
N GLU A 14 -18.27 10.32 2.69
CA GLU A 14 -18.29 9.66 4.00
C GLU A 14 -18.15 10.66 5.15
N ILE A 15 -17.30 11.69 5.00
CA ILE A 15 -17.15 12.74 6.01
C ILE A 15 -18.41 13.61 6.09
N SER A 16 -19.02 13.94 4.94
CA SER A 16 -20.26 14.72 4.88
C SER A 16 -21.43 13.99 5.55
N ASP A 17 -21.51 12.68 5.38
CA ASP A 17 -22.56 11.82 5.95
C ASP A 17 -22.50 11.75 7.49
N LEU A 18 -21.37 12.12 8.12
CA LEU A 18 -21.25 12.22 9.57
C LEU A 18 -22.05 13.41 10.17
N ASN A 19 -22.49 14.37 9.35
CA ASN A 19 -23.32 15.54 9.71
C ASN A 19 -22.82 16.40 10.90
N CYS A 20 -21.57 16.21 11.34
CA CYS A 20 -20.96 16.91 12.47
C CYS A 20 -19.73 17.75 12.09
N TYR A 21 -19.35 17.73 10.81
CA TYR A 21 -18.23 18.50 10.27
C TYR A 21 -18.68 19.26 9.02
N GLU A 22 -18.39 20.56 8.99
CA GLU A 22 -18.64 21.41 7.83
C GLU A 22 -17.34 21.52 7.02
N ILE A 23 -17.29 20.82 5.88
CA ILE A 23 -16.11 20.80 4.99
C ILE A 23 -16.52 21.26 3.60
N LYS A 24 -15.80 22.25 3.06
CA LYS A 24 -15.97 22.68 1.68
C LYS A 24 -15.20 21.79 0.74
N LYS A 25 -15.86 21.32 -0.31
CA LYS A 25 -15.29 20.39 -1.29
C LYS A 25 -14.06 20.98 -1.98
N GLU A 26 -14.09 22.29 -2.27
CA GLU A 26 -12.98 22.97 -2.95
C GLU A 26 -11.72 23.04 -2.09
N GLU A 27 -11.86 23.36 -0.80
CA GLU A 27 -10.74 23.43 0.15
C GLU A 27 -10.14 22.03 0.38
N PHE A 28 -10.99 21.01 0.49
CA PHE A 28 -10.57 19.62 0.61
C PHE A 28 -9.80 19.14 -0.63
N LEU A 29 -10.32 19.40 -1.83
CA LEU A 29 -9.65 19.05 -3.09
C LEU A 29 -8.28 19.73 -3.23
N LYS A 30 -8.22 21.02 -2.91
CA LYS A 30 -6.98 21.81 -3.01
C LYS A 30 -5.90 21.25 -2.09
N PHE A 31 -6.26 20.93 -0.84
CA PHE A 31 -5.33 20.34 0.12
C PHE A 31 -4.64 19.07 -0.41
N PHE A 32 -5.39 18.20 -1.10
CA PHE A 32 -4.85 16.95 -1.64
C PHE A 32 -4.06 17.13 -2.93
N GLN A 33 -4.50 18.01 -3.83
CA GLN A 33 -3.79 18.28 -5.09
C GLN A 33 -2.38 18.85 -4.89
N GLU A 34 -2.18 19.56 -3.78
CA GLU A 34 -0.87 20.09 -3.39
C GLU A 34 0.07 19.02 -2.80
N LYS A 35 -0.38 17.77 -2.64
CA LYS A 35 0.43 16.70 -2.04
C LYS A 35 1.05 15.80 -3.09
N THR A 36 2.34 15.55 -2.90
CA THR A 36 3.16 14.69 -3.77
C THR A 36 2.65 13.26 -3.85
N TYR A 37 2.01 12.73 -2.79
CA TYR A 37 1.44 11.37 -2.78
C TYR A 37 0.14 11.23 -3.59
N CYS A 38 -0.44 12.33 -4.08
CA CYS A 38 -1.61 12.32 -4.95
C CYS A 38 -1.23 12.33 -6.44
N ILE A 39 0.07 12.43 -6.74
CA ILE A 39 0.60 12.35 -8.08
C ILE A 39 0.91 10.88 -8.37
N LEU A 40 -0.06 10.15 -8.95
CA LEU A 40 0.22 8.85 -9.57
C LEU A 40 0.88 9.10 -10.93
N SER A 41 2.21 9.17 -10.96
CA SER A 41 2.96 8.91 -12.18
C SER A 41 3.15 7.40 -12.30
N GLU A 42 2.51 6.78 -13.28
CA GLU A 42 2.90 5.43 -13.69
C GLU A 42 4.28 5.54 -14.34
N ASP A 43 5.30 5.00 -13.68
CA ASP A 43 6.50 4.57 -14.39
C ASP A 43 6.18 3.17 -14.91
N THR A 44 5.65 3.10 -16.13
CA THR A 44 5.21 1.84 -16.74
C THR A 44 6.36 0.91 -17.07
N ASP A 45 7.59 1.42 -17.07
CA ASP A 45 8.75 0.69 -17.57
C ASP A 45 9.79 0.36 -16.47
N ASN A 46 9.76 1.04 -15.31
CA ASN A 46 10.73 0.80 -14.25
C ASN A 46 10.09 0.33 -12.93
N LEU A 47 10.63 -0.77 -12.40
CA LEU A 47 10.32 -1.27 -11.07
C LEU A 47 10.73 -0.21 -10.03
N THR A 48 9.77 0.32 -9.28
CA THR A 48 10.04 1.41 -8.32
C THR A 48 10.57 0.87 -6.99
N PHE A 49 11.16 1.73 -6.16
CA PHE A 49 11.55 1.33 -4.81
C PHE A 49 10.35 0.83 -3.97
N ILE A 50 9.14 1.36 -4.22
CA ILE A 50 7.91 0.87 -3.57
C ILE A 50 7.63 -0.59 -3.95
N ASP A 51 7.93 -0.99 -5.18
CA ASP A 51 7.74 -2.36 -5.65
C ASP A 51 8.74 -3.31 -4.97
N VAL A 52 9.97 -2.85 -4.73
CA VAL A 52 10.95 -3.58 -3.92
C VAL A 52 10.48 -3.75 -2.47
N ILE A 53 9.93 -2.69 -1.86
CA ILE A 53 9.33 -2.77 -0.51
C ILE A 53 8.18 -3.80 -0.46
N LYS A 54 7.41 -3.92 -1.54
CA LYS A 54 6.35 -4.93 -1.67
C LYS A 54 6.88 -6.36 -1.89
N GLY A 55 8.20 -6.53 -2.00
CA GLY A 55 8.84 -7.83 -2.21
C GLY A 55 9.10 -8.19 -3.68
N LEU A 56 8.92 -7.26 -4.63
CA LEU A 56 9.26 -7.51 -6.03
C LEU A 56 10.76 -7.32 -6.24
N PHE A 57 11.45 -8.41 -6.59
CA PHE A 57 12.89 -8.37 -6.85
C PHE A 57 13.19 -7.91 -8.29
N PRO A 58 14.04 -6.89 -8.51
CA PRO A 58 14.36 -6.41 -9.85
C PRO A 58 14.99 -7.50 -10.74
N LEU A 59 14.46 -7.67 -11.95
CA LEU A 59 14.99 -8.62 -12.92
C LEU A 59 16.42 -8.27 -13.35
N ASP A 60 16.77 -6.99 -13.46
CA ASP A 60 18.10 -6.56 -13.88
C ASP A 60 19.18 -6.91 -12.86
N ILE A 61 18.84 -6.90 -11.56
CA ILE A 61 19.74 -7.43 -10.53
C ILE A 61 19.93 -8.94 -10.72
N THR A 62 18.86 -9.68 -11.01
CA THR A 62 18.97 -11.12 -11.28
C THR A 62 19.85 -11.41 -12.50
N LYS A 63 19.69 -10.65 -13.60
CA LYS A 63 20.54 -10.77 -14.79
C LYS A 63 22.00 -10.49 -14.46
N PHE A 64 22.27 -9.39 -13.76
CA PHE A 64 23.63 -9.06 -13.30
C PHE A 64 24.28 -10.20 -12.51
N LEU A 65 23.56 -10.80 -11.56
CA LEU A 65 24.07 -11.92 -10.76
C LEU A 65 24.35 -13.18 -11.61
N ILE A 66 23.57 -13.41 -12.67
CA ILE A 66 23.80 -14.48 -13.65
C ILE A 66 25.07 -14.18 -14.46
N ASP A 67 25.25 -12.95 -14.93
CA ASP A 67 26.37 -12.54 -15.77
C ASP A 67 27.72 -12.70 -15.05
N ILE A 68 27.74 -12.44 -13.74
CA ILE A 68 28.92 -12.70 -12.88
C ILE A 68 29.03 -14.14 -12.37
N LYS A 69 28.23 -15.07 -12.92
CA LYS A 69 28.28 -16.51 -12.69
C LYS A 69 28.02 -16.96 -11.24
N ILE A 70 27.25 -16.20 -10.47
CA ILE A 70 26.79 -16.67 -9.14
C ILE A 70 25.83 -17.84 -9.36
N ASN A 71 25.99 -18.93 -8.61
CA ASN A 71 25.12 -20.11 -8.72
C ASN A 71 23.68 -19.82 -8.25
N LYS A 72 22.73 -20.67 -8.65
CA LYS A 72 21.30 -20.46 -8.37
C LYS A 72 21.00 -20.29 -6.88
N ASP A 73 21.57 -21.14 -6.02
CA ASP A 73 21.27 -21.15 -4.59
C ASP A 73 21.77 -19.87 -3.91
N HIS A 74 22.97 -19.43 -4.25
CA HIS A 74 23.53 -18.17 -3.78
C HIS A 74 22.74 -16.96 -4.31
N ARG A 75 22.26 -16.98 -5.57
CA ARG A 75 21.40 -15.91 -6.08
C ARG A 75 20.11 -15.80 -5.28
N MET A 76 19.45 -16.93 -4.98
CA MET A 76 18.24 -16.94 -4.16
C MET A 76 18.52 -16.41 -2.76
N ALA A 77 19.59 -16.87 -2.11
CA ALA A 77 19.97 -16.41 -0.77
C ALA A 77 20.24 -14.90 -0.73
N LEU A 78 20.96 -14.37 -1.73
CA LEU A 78 21.21 -12.94 -1.87
C LEU A 78 19.93 -12.14 -2.11
N SER A 79 19.03 -12.61 -2.97
CA SER A 79 17.74 -11.96 -3.22
C SER A 79 16.87 -11.89 -1.97
N VAL A 80 16.80 -12.99 -1.20
CA VAL A 80 16.05 -13.02 0.07
C VAL A 80 16.66 -12.06 1.07
N SER A 81 17.97 -12.14 1.30
CA SER A 81 18.67 -11.27 2.26
C SER A 81 18.53 -9.79 1.90
N PHE A 82 18.58 -9.45 0.61
CA PHE A 82 18.34 -8.08 0.16
C PHE A 82 16.91 -7.60 0.46
N LEU A 83 15.89 -8.40 0.15
CA LEU A 83 14.50 -8.03 0.39
C LEU A 83 14.19 -7.95 1.89
N GLU A 84 14.72 -8.85 2.71
CA GLU A 84 14.62 -8.79 4.17
C GLU A 84 15.22 -7.49 4.70
N TYR A 85 16.41 -7.12 4.24
CA TYR A 85 17.04 -5.86 4.62
C TYR A 85 16.20 -4.64 4.24
N VAL A 86 15.70 -4.58 3.00
CA VAL A 86 14.83 -3.47 2.56
C VAL A 86 13.55 -3.42 3.40
N TYR A 87 12.95 -4.57 3.69
CA TYR A 87 11.78 -4.65 4.55
C TYR A 87 12.09 -4.10 5.94
N ASP A 88 13.16 -4.56 6.59
CA ASP A 88 13.53 -4.14 7.95
C ASP A 88 13.82 -2.64 8.02
N GLU A 89 14.61 -2.11 7.08
CA GLU A 89 14.92 -0.68 7.05
C GLU A 89 13.69 0.18 6.81
N THR A 90 12.79 -0.26 5.94
CA THR A 90 11.57 0.51 5.68
C THR A 90 10.55 0.35 6.78
N PHE A 91 10.46 -0.82 7.43
CA PHE A 91 9.56 -1.05 8.55
C PHE A 91 9.84 -0.09 9.72
N LYS A 92 11.11 0.24 9.99
CA LYS A 92 11.48 1.27 11.00
C LYS A 92 10.80 2.62 10.74
N ILE A 93 10.62 3.01 9.48
CA ILE A 93 9.92 4.25 9.10
C ILE A 93 8.41 4.14 9.38
N TRP A 94 7.85 2.94 9.22
CA TRP A 94 6.44 2.67 9.42
C TRP A 94 6.08 2.38 10.88
N GLU A 95 7.04 1.99 11.72
CA GLU A 95 6.84 1.59 13.11
C GLU A 95 6.06 2.65 13.90
N ASP A 96 6.52 3.89 13.89
CA ASP A 96 5.83 5.01 14.56
C ASP A 96 4.39 5.18 14.09
N ARG A 97 4.15 5.04 12.78
CA ARG A 97 2.80 5.16 12.19
C ARG A 97 1.92 4.01 12.63
N CYS A 98 2.46 2.78 12.61
CA CYS A 98 1.76 1.59 13.05
C CYS A 98 1.39 1.69 14.54
N GLU A 99 2.29 2.18 15.39
CA GLU A 99 1.99 2.41 16.80
C GLU A 99 0.84 3.40 17.02
N VAL A 100 0.88 4.53 16.32
CA VAL A 100 -0.19 5.54 16.38
C VAL A 100 -1.52 4.93 15.97
N GLU A 101 -1.53 4.13 14.90
CA GLU A 101 -2.75 3.48 14.42
C GLU A 101 -3.27 2.43 15.41
N ILE A 102 -2.39 1.60 15.98
CA ILE A 102 -2.74 0.64 17.03
C ILE A 102 -3.36 1.35 18.25
N LYS A 103 -2.81 2.50 18.66
CA LYS A 103 -3.35 3.30 19.77
C LYS A 103 -4.76 3.80 19.47
N LYS A 104 -5.01 4.32 18.25
CA LYS A 104 -6.36 4.73 17.82
C LYS A 104 -7.32 3.56 17.78
N GLU A 105 -6.93 2.44 17.17
CA GLU A 105 -7.79 1.26 17.08
C GLU A 105 -8.22 0.76 18.45
N LYS A 106 -7.29 0.72 19.42
CA LYS A 106 -7.61 0.40 20.81
C LYS A 106 -8.62 1.39 21.41
N ALA A 107 -8.44 2.70 21.21
CA ALA A 107 -9.37 3.72 21.69
C ALA A 107 -10.79 3.54 21.10
N PHE A 108 -10.89 3.20 19.82
CA PHE A 108 -12.17 2.94 19.13
C PHE A 108 -12.69 1.50 19.29
N ARG A 109 -12.04 0.67 20.11
CA ARG A 109 -12.37 -0.75 20.32
C ARG A 109 -12.45 -1.53 18.99
N ILE A 110 -11.61 -1.16 18.02
CA ILE A 110 -11.47 -1.85 16.75
C ILE A 110 -10.51 -3.03 17.00
N ASN A 111 -11.03 -4.25 16.90
CA ASN A 111 -10.26 -5.48 17.04
C ASN A 111 -10.23 -6.26 15.72
N ARG A 112 -9.38 -7.28 15.64
CA ARG A 112 -9.23 -8.11 14.44
C ARG A 112 -10.57 -8.68 13.95
N ALA A 113 -11.44 -9.12 14.87
CA ALA A 113 -12.76 -9.63 14.52
C ALA A 113 -13.64 -8.55 13.85
N LYS A 114 -13.62 -7.32 14.35
CA LYS A 114 -14.36 -6.17 13.80
C LYS A 114 -13.83 -5.74 12.42
N LYS A 115 -12.52 -5.81 12.21
CA LYS A 115 -11.89 -5.56 10.89
C LYS A 115 -12.26 -6.62 9.86
N MET A 116 -12.35 -7.88 10.29
CA MET A 116 -12.72 -9.01 9.41
C MET A 116 -14.24 -9.13 9.23
N SER A 117 -15.04 -8.55 10.14
CA SER A 117 -16.51 -8.59 10.08
C SER A 117 -17.09 -7.54 9.14
N THR A 118 -16.35 -6.47 8.86
CA THR A 118 -16.66 -5.62 7.71
C THR A 118 -16.34 -6.46 6.49
N LYS A 119 -17.37 -7.10 5.91
CA LYS A 119 -17.28 -7.74 4.60
C LYS A 119 -16.48 -6.78 3.72
N SER A 120 -15.30 -7.20 3.29
CA SER A 120 -14.51 -6.50 2.28
C SER A 120 -15.50 -6.03 1.22
N TYR A 121 -15.43 -4.73 0.90
CA TYR A 121 -16.34 -4.03 0.01
C TYR A 121 -16.21 -4.59 -1.42
N ASP A 122 -16.76 -5.78 -1.64
CA ASP A 122 -16.98 -6.44 -2.93
C ASP A 122 -18.01 -7.58 -2.70
N PRO A 123 -19.30 -7.35 -2.97
CA PRO A 123 -20.33 -8.37 -2.93
C PRO A 123 -20.05 -9.57 -3.86
N GLU A 124 -19.23 -9.39 -4.90
CA GLU A 124 -18.89 -10.40 -5.91
C GLU A 124 -17.66 -11.24 -5.53
N TYR A 125 -16.97 -10.90 -4.44
CA TYR A 125 -15.76 -11.63 -4.00
C TYR A 125 -16.04 -13.11 -3.71
N ARG A 126 -17.28 -13.46 -3.32
CA ARG A 126 -17.68 -14.85 -3.05
C ARG A 126 -17.79 -15.71 -4.32
N ASP A 127 -17.95 -15.11 -5.49
CA ASP A 127 -18.27 -15.83 -6.73
C ASP A 127 -17.05 -16.11 -7.61
N ARG A 128 -15.85 -15.70 -7.21
CA ARG A 128 -14.61 -16.11 -7.88
C ARG A 128 -14.33 -17.57 -7.55
N LYS A 129 -14.86 -18.47 -8.38
CA LYS A 129 -14.46 -19.89 -8.40
C LYS A 129 -12.93 -19.95 -8.45
N ARG A 130 -12.33 -20.61 -7.46
CA ARG A 130 -10.95 -21.09 -7.60
C ARG A 130 -10.98 -22.07 -8.75
N PHE A 131 -10.24 -21.75 -9.80
CA PHE A 131 -9.81 -22.77 -10.74
C PHE A 131 -8.70 -23.51 -10.02
N ASP A 132 -8.99 -24.76 -9.67
CA ASP A 132 -8.01 -25.74 -9.20
C ASP A 132 -7.05 -26.13 -10.33
#